data_AF-A0A5B9AIQ9-F1
#
_entry.id   AF-A0A5B9AIQ9-F1
#
_cell.length_a   1.000
_cell.length_b   1.000
_cell.length_c   1.000
_cell.angle_alpha   90.00
_cell.angle_beta   90.00
_cell.angle_gamma   90.00
#
_symmetry.space_group_name_H-M   'P 1'
#
loop_
_entity.id
_entity.type
_entity.pdbx_description
1 polymer ?
#
loop_
_entity_poly.entity_id
_entity_poly.type
_entity_poly.pdbx_seq_one_letter_code
_entity_poly.pdbx_strand_id
1 'polypeptide(L)'
;MATPLRYALIFLLWAMVAVIYAPLIPAALTLISPALSLTHWQTLFADPQLPQALLATLVSTTIAAVGALLIALLVIVALWPWAEMAAYVRPSAVAARHSPCGFCHQRPSALC
;
A
#
# COMPACT_ATOMS: atom_id res chain seq x y z
N MET A 1 -14.96 15.42 -32.30
CA MET A 1 -13.80 15.28 -33.22
C MET A 1 -12.49 15.16 -32.44
N ALA A 2 -12.29 14.05 -31.71
CA ALA A 2 -11.07 13.76 -30.93
C ALA A 2 -10.42 12.43 -31.34
N THR A 3 -10.91 11.82 -32.41
CA THR A 3 -10.44 10.54 -32.95
C THR A 3 -8.97 10.57 -33.41
N PRO A 4 -8.43 11.59 -34.10
CA PRO A 4 -7.01 11.56 -34.51
C PRO A 4 -6.04 11.68 -33.32
N LEU A 5 -6.39 12.50 -32.32
CA LEU A 5 -5.58 12.67 -31.10
C LEU A 5 -5.52 11.36 -30.30
N ARG A 6 -6.64 10.63 -30.21
CA ARG A 6 -6.69 9.32 -29.54
C ARG A 6 -5.71 8.32 -30.15
N TYR A 7 -5.65 8.24 -31.49
CA TYR A 7 -4.72 7.33 -32.17
C TYR A 7 -3.26 7.77 -32.00
N ALA A 8 -2.99 9.08 -32.05
CA ALA A 8 -1.65 9.62 -31.80
C ALA A 8 -1.16 9.29 -30.37
N LEU A 9 -2.02 9.44 -29.35
CA LEU A 9 -1.71 9.08 -27.97
C LEU A 9 -1.48 7.58 -27.78
N ILE A 10 -2.27 6.73 -28.45
CA ILE A 10 -2.08 5.28 -28.42
C ILE A 10 -0.73 4.90 -29.04
N PHE A 11 -0.36 5.51 -30.16
CA PHE A 11 0.94 5.25 -30.79
C PHE A 11 2.09 5.72 -29.90
N LEU A 12 1.98 6.91 -29.30
CA LEU A 12 2.95 7.44 -28.35
C LEU A 12 3.12 6.52 -27.13
N LEU A 13 2.01 6.00 -26.58
CA LEU A 13 2.03 5.03 -25.49
C LEU A 13 2.76 3.75 -25.90
N TRP A 14 2.44 3.19 -27.05
CA TRP A 14 3.12 2.00 -27.58
C TRP A 14 4.62 2.24 -27.81
N ALA A 15 4.99 3.41 -28.33
CA ALA A 15 6.39 3.79 -28.49
C ALA A 15 7.11 3.90 -27.14
N MET A 16 6.48 4.49 -26.11
CA MET A 16 7.05 4.56 -24.77
C MET A 16 7.24 3.17 -24.15
N VAL A 17 6.23 2.29 -24.28
CA VAL A 17 6.33 0.89 -23.87
C VAL A 17 7.50 0.21 -24.58
N ALA A 18 7.60 0.37 -25.90
CA ALA A 18 8.69 -0.21 -26.68
C ALA A 18 10.06 0.30 -26.21
N VAL A 19 10.21 1.58 -25.87
CA VAL A 19 11.46 2.15 -25.33
C VAL A 19 11.78 1.58 -23.95
N ILE A 20 10.80 1.43 -23.07
CA ILE A 20 10.98 0.85 -21.72
C ILE A 20 11.46 -0.61 -21.83
N TYR A 21 10.92 -1.38 -22.79
CA TYR A 21 11.28 -2.79 -22.99
C TYR A 21 12.44 -3.03 -23.97
N ALA A 22 12.85 -2.03 -24.76
CA ALA A 22 13.96 -2.11 -25.70
C ALA A 22 15.26 -2.68 -25.10
N PRO A 23 15.71 -2.30 -23.89
CA PRO A 23 16.93 -2.88 -23.31
C PRO A 23 16.81 -4.37 -22.98
N LEU A 24 15.61 -4.95 -22.98
CA LEU A 24 15.38 -6.38 -22.75
C LEU A 24 15.64 -7.23 -24.01
N ILE A 25 15.62 -6.61 -25.20
CA ILE A 25 15.87 -7.27 -26.49
C ILE A 25 17.24 -7.99 -26.52
N PRO A 26 18.39 -7.34 -26.20
CA PRO A 26 19.67 -8.03 -26.22
C PRO A 26 19.73 -9.22 -25.24
N ALA A 27 19.16 -9.09 -24.04
CA ALA A 27 19.09 -10.19 -23.08
C ALA A 27 18.27 -11.37 -23.64
N ALA A 28 17.11 -11.10 -24.22
CA ALA A 28 16.26 -12.13 -24.82
C ALA A 28 16.98 -12.88 -25.96
N LEU A 29 17.69 -12.18 -26.84
CA LEU A 29 18.45 -12.81 -27.91
C LEU A 29 19.58 -13.72 -27.41
N THR A 30 20.26 -13.33 -26.32
CA THR A 30 21.31 -14.18 -25.71
C THR A 30 20.75 -15.39 -24.98
N LEU A 31 19.57 -15.27 -24.38
CA LEU A 31 18.98 -16.30 -23.53
C LEU A 31 18.05 -17.26 -24.28
N ILE A 32 17.62 -16.95 -25.50
CA ILE A 32 16.63 -17.77 -26.22
C ILE A 32 17.15 -19.19 -26.52
N SER A 33 18.42 -19.32 -26.90
CA SER A 33 19.04 -20.61 -27.19
C SER A 33 19.14 -21.51 -25.95
N PRO A 34 19.69 -21.05 -24.81
CA PRO A 34 19.70 -21.85 -23.59
C PRO A 34 18.29 -22.06 -23.02
N ALA A 35 17.36 -21.12 -23.17
CA ALA A 35 15.98 -21.27 -22.68
C ALA A 35 15.20 -22.40 -23.37
N LEU A 36 15.51 -22.71 -24.63
CA LEU A 36 14.88 -23.81 -25.38
C LEU A 36 15.57 -25.16 -25.14
N SER A 37 16.64 -25.20 -24.35
CA SER A 37 17.45 -26.40 -24.13
C SER A 37 17.15 -27.06 -22.78
N LEU A 38 16.61 -28.28 -22.80
CA LEU A 38 16.29 -29.03 -21.58
C LEU A 38 17.52 -29.31 -20.71
N THR A 39 18.69 -29.53 -21.34
CA THR A 39 19.93 -29.79 -20.60
C THR A 39 20.38 -28.58 -19.79
N HIS A 40 20.24 -27.36 -20.33
CA HIS A 40 20.57 -26.13 -19.61
C HIS A 40 19.66 -25.90 -18.40
N TRP A 41 18.37 -26.26 -18.52
CA TRP A 41 17.45 -26.24 -17.39
C TRP A 41 17.84 -27.23 -16.29
N GLN A 42 18.19 -28.46 -16.66
CA GLN A 42 18.63 -29.47 -15.69
C GLN A 42 19.90 -29.03 -14.96
N THR A 43 20.88 -28.45 -15.68
CA THR A 43 22.09 -27.93 -15.05
C THR A 43 21.81 -26.75 -14.11
N LEU A 44 20.87 -25.87 -14.48
CA LEU A 44 20.49 -24.71 -13.68
C LEU A 44 19.81 -25.12 -12.36
N PHE A 45 18.92 -26.13 -12.40
CA PHE A 45 18.25 -26.63 -11.20
C PHE A 45 19.09 -27.60 -10.37
N ALA A 46 20.10 -28.23 -10.96
CA ALA A 46 21.07 -29.02 -10.22
C ALA A 46 22.05 -28.14 -9.41
N ASP A 47 22.09 -26.83 -9.69
CA ASP A 47 22.94 -25.89 -8.97
C ASP A 47 22.36 -25.58 -7.57
N PRO A 48 23.07 -25.95 -6.47
CA PRO A 48 22.62 -25.65 -5.11
C PRO A 48 22.58 -24.15 -4.80
N GLN A 49 23.29 -23.32 -5.57
CA GLN A 49 23.39 -21.88 -5.32
C GLN A 49 22.11 -21.13 -5.72
N LEU A 50 21.35 -21.63 -6.70
CA LEU A 50 20.11 -21.00 -7.15
C LEU A 50 19.06 -20.89 -6.03
N PRO A 51 18.62 -21.98 -5.36
CA PRO A 51 17.64 -21.87 -4.29
C PRO A 51 18.16 -21.05 -3.12
N GLN A 52 19.45 -21.12 -2.81
CA GLN A 52 20.07 -20.33 -1.75
C GLN A 52 20.03 -18.82 -2.06
N ALA A 53 20.40 -18.43 -3.28
CA ALA A 53 20.35 -17.04 -3.72
C ALA A 53 18.90 -16.52 -3.72
N LEU A 54 17.95 -17.32 -4.20
CA LEU A 54 16.53 -16.96 -4.21
C LEU A 54 16.00 -16.75 -2.78
N LEU A 55 16.32 -17.66 -1.86
CA LEU A 55 15.94 -17.52 -0.45
C LEU A 55 16.59 -16.29 0.19
N ALA A 56 17.87 -16.03 -0.08
CA ALA A 56 18.55 -14.84 0.44
C ALA A 56 17.90 -13.55 -0.06
N THR A 57 17.57 -13.46 -1.36
CA THR A 57 16.84 -12.33 -1.93
C THR A 57 15.44 -12.21 -1.35
N LEU A 58 14.72 -13.33 -1.17
CA LEU A 58 13.38 -13.32 -0.61
C LEU A 58 13.39 -12.85 0.86
N VAL A 59 14.29 -13.38 1.68
CA VAL A 59 14.44 -13.00 3.08
C VAL A 59 14.85 -11.53 3.20
N SER A 60 15.84 -11.08 2.43
CA SER A 60 16.26 -9.66 2.47
C SER A 60 15.17 -8.71 1.97
N THR A 61 14.49 -9.04 0.87
CA THR A 61 13.42 -8.21 0.31
C THR A 61 12.21 -8.15 1.24
N THR A 62 11.84 -9.26 1.89
CA THR A 62 10.71 -9.28 2.85
C THR A 62 11.02 -8.46 4.09
N ILE A 63 12.22 -8.60 4.67
CA ILE A 63 12.66 -7.77 5.80
C ILE A 63 12.65 -6.29 5.40
N ALA A 64 13.21 -5.96 4.24
CA ALA A 64 13.25 -4.59 3.74
C ALA A 64 11.85 -4.02 3.48
N ALA A 65 10.97 -4.76 2.81
CA ALA A 65 9.62 -4.32 2.49
C ALA A 65 8.75 -4.15 3.74
N VAL A 66 8.80 -5.11 4.68
CA VAL A 66 8.09 -5.01 5.95
C VAL A 66 8.63 -3.85 6.77
N GLY A 67 9.95 -3.69 6.87
CA GLY A 67 10.58 -2.57 7.56
C GLY A 67 10.16 -1.22 6.97
N ALA A 68 10.22 -1.08 5.64
CA ALA A 68 9.80 0.13 4.94
C ALA A 68 8.31 0.44 5.14
N LEU A 69 7.44 -0.57 5.08
CA LEU A 69 6.00 -0.41 5.30
C LEU A 69 5.68 0.01 6.73
N LEU A 70 6.32 -0.62 7.72
CA LEU A 70 6.16 -0.27 9.13
C LEU A 70 6.63 1.16 9.40
N ILE A 71 7.80 1.54 8.88
CA ILE A 71 8.30 2.92 9.01
C ILE A 71 7.34 3.90 8.34
N ALA A 72 6.87 3.62 7.13
CA ALA A 72 5.91 4.46 6.44
C ALA A 72 4.61 4.65 7.24
N LEU A 73 4.06 3.57 7.81
CA LEU A 73 2.87 3.64 8.66
C LEU A 73 3.11 4.43 9.95
N LEU A 74 4.23 4.22 10.62
CA LEU A 74 4.60 4.99 11.82
C LEU A 74 4.74 6.48 11.50
N VAL A 75 5.37 6.82 10.38
CA VAL A 75 5.51 8.19 9.90
C VAL A 75 4.14 8.80 9.62
N ILE A 76 3.25 8.08 8.94
CA ILE A 76 1.88 8.54 8.68
C ILE A 76 1.14 8.80 10.01
N VAL A 77 1.19 7.87 10.97
CA VAL A 77 0.55 8.03 12.28
C VAL A 77 1.14 9.20 13.06
N ALA A 78 2.47 9.38 13.02
CA ALA A 78 3.16 10.46 13.74
C ALA A 78 2.89 11.85 13.15
N LEU A 79 2.78 11.94 11.82
CA LEU A 79 2.47 13.19 11.11
C LEU A 79 0.97 13.49 11.04
N TRP A 80 0.11 12.54 11.45
CA TRP A 80 -1.32 12.69 11.33
C TRP A 80 -1.86 13.77 12.29
N PRO A 81 -2.74 14.67 11.83
CA PRO A 81 -3.38 15.68 12.69
C PRO A 81 -4.43 15.07 13.65
N TRP A 82 -3.96 14.38 14.68
CA TRP A 82 -4.68 13.91 15.87
C TRP A 82 -5.65 14.93 16.53
N ALA A 83 -5.31 16.22 16.54
CA ALA A 83 -6.11 17.27 17.16
C ALA A 83 -7.44 17.50 16.44
N GLU A 84 -7.45 17.36 15.10
CA GLU A 84 -8.65 17.57 14.28
C GLU A 84 -9.64 16.40 14.42
N MET A 85 -9.14 15.20 14.72
CA MET A 85 -9.95 14.01 14.98
C MET A 85 -10.58 13.98 16.37
N ALA A 86 -9.90 14.52 17.39
CA ALA A 86 -10.45 14.60 18.75
C ALA A 86 -11.74 15.46 18.82
N ALA A 87 -11.89 16.43 17.91
CA ALA A 87 -13.13 17.21 17.77
C ALA A 87 -14.29 16.39 17.16
N TYR A 88 -13.99 15.39 16.31
CA TYR A 88 -14.97 14.49 15.71
C TYR A 88 -15.33 13.31 16.64
N VAL A 89 -14.35 12.79 17.40
CA VAL A 89 -14.54 11.78 18.46
C VAL A 89 -14.84 12.46 19.80
N ARG A 90 -15.81 13.39 19.84
CA ARG A 90 -16.47 13.68 21.11
C ARG A 90 -17.38 12.49 21.41
N PRO A 91 -17.16 11.73 22.51
CA PRO A 91 -18.12 10.72 22.90
C PRO A 91 -19.45 11.43 23.08
N SER A 92 -20.46 10.92 22.38
CA SER A 92 -21.84 11.37 22.46
C SER A 92 -22.19 11.62 23.93
N ALA A 93 -22.65 12.85 24.21
CA ALA A 93 -23.11 13.31 25.52
C ALA A 93 -24.39 12.59 25.98
N VAL A 94 -24.49 11.28 25.76
CA VAL A 94 -25.58 10.40 26.22
C VAL A 94 -25.31 9.90 27.64
N ALA A 95 -24.05 9.87 28.09
CA ALA A 95 -23.70 9.51 29.47
C ALA A 95 -24.04 10.60 30.52
N ALA A 96 -24.35 11.84 30.11
CA ALA A 96 -24.70 12.92 31.04
C ALA A 96 -26.22 13.02 31.34
N ARG A 97 -27.05 12.12 30.80
CA ARG A 97 -28.51 12.17 30.96
C ARG A 97 -29.10 11.29 32.06
N HIS A 98 -28.27 10.58 32.82
CA HIS A 98 -28.71 9.79 33.99
C HIS A 98 -27.92 10.19 35.25
N SER A 99 -28.01 11.47 35.63
CA SER A 99 -27.76 11.85 37.02
C SER A 99 -29.12 11.92 37.72
N PRO A 100 -29.39 11.07 38.73
CA PRO A 100 -30.69 10.98 39.38
C PRO A 100 -30.81 12.07 40.46
N CYS A 101 -30.99 13.32 40.06
CA CYS A 101 -31.52 14.34 40.98
C CYS A 101 -33.04 14.24 41.01
N GLY A 102 -33.50 13.19 41.72
CA GLY A 102 -34.84 13.20 42.28
C GLY A 102 -35.00 14.37 43.25
N PHE A 103 -36.23 14.87 43.32
CA PHE A 103 -36.76 15.47 44.55
C PHE A 103 -36.16 16.81 45.03
N CYS A 104 -36.02 17.81 44.17
CA CYS A 104 -36.09 19.21 44.62
C CYS A 104 -37.55 19.70 44.64
N HIS A 105 -38.26 19.21 45.66
CA HIS A 105 -39.30 19.84 46.45
C HIS A 105 -39.86 21.21 45.96
N GLN A 106 -41.00 21.13 45.26
CA GLN A 106 -42.23 21.91 45.50
C GLN A 106 -42.13 23.02 46.58
N ARG A 107 -42.18 24.30 46.17
CA ARG A 107 -42.55 25.44 47.03
C ARG A 107 -43.60 26.30 46.33
N PRO A 108 -44.86 26.31 46.80
CA PRO A 108 -45.73 27.46 46.66
C PRO A 108 -46.26 27.89 48.04
N SER A 109 -45.90 29.09 48.49
CA SER A 109 -46.58 29.85 49.56
C SER A 109 -46.06 31.28 49.40
N ALA A 110 -46.79 32.28 48.88
CA ALA A 110 -48.04 32.87 49.37
C ALA A 110 -48.00 33.15 50.89
N LEU A 111 -48.27 34.41 51.25
CA LEU A 111 -48.32 35.04 52.58
C LEU A 111 -47.02 35.72 53.07
N CYS A 112 -46.82 36.99 52.72
CA CYS A 112 -47.10 38.16 53.57
C CYS A 112 -46.77 39.45 52.82
#